data_AF-A0A2N2T2Q2-F1
#
_entry.id   AF-A0A2N2T2Q2-F1
#
_cell.length_a   1.000
_cell.length_b   1.000
_cell.length_c   1.000
_cell.angle_alpha   90.00
_cell.angle_beta   90.00
_cell.angle_gamma   90.00
#
_symmetry.space_group_name_H-M   'P 1'
#
loop_
_entity.id
_entity.type
_entity.pdbx_description
1 polymer ?
#
loop_
_entity_poly.entity_id
_entity_poly.type
_entity_poly.pdbx_seq_one_letter_code
_entity_poly.pdbx_strand_id
1 'polypeptide(L)'
;MNCPSLAKSLTGLLVAALPLTAALADSITLKASHQFPGGKGDVRDEMVQMIAREVAAANVDLTIKVFPGASLVKAQDQWKAMQTGQIDMTSLPLDYASGIHPQFGATLMPGLVKNHEHAKRINSSPFMQDIKAIIAQGGAHVLADAWLAGGFAGKDKCILKPEDAAGMKVRSAGATFAQMWAGAGASVVSIPSNEVYNAMQQG
;
A
#
# COMPACT_ATOMS: atom_id res chain seq x y z
N MET A 1 -1.34 -75.18 56.39
CA MET A 1 -0.24 -74.25 56.67
C MET A 1 -0.07 -73.34 55.45
N ASN A 2 -0.32 -72.05 55.66
CA ASN A 2 0.20 -70.83 55.02
C ASN A 2 0.61 -70.78 53.52
N CYS A 3 -0.02 -69.81 52.83
CA CYS A 3 0.39 -68.98 51.67
C CYS A 3 1.86 -68.46 51.73
N PRO A 4 2.43 -67.71 50.72
CA PRO A 4 1.91 -67.26 49.40
C PRO A 4 2.91 -67.19 48.20
N SER A 5 2.35 -66.87 47.01
CA SER A 5 2.80 -65.93 45.94
C SER A 5 4.29 -65.76 45.55
N LEU A 6 4.59 -65.82 44.24
CA LEU A 6 5.19 -64.67 43.51
C LEU A 6 5.13 -64.86 41.98
N ALA A 7 4.23 -64.14 41.32
CA ALA A 7 4.28 -63.89 39.89
C ALA A 7 5.45 -62.94 39.59
N LYS A 8 6.36 -63.34 38.69
CA LYS A 8 7.44 -62.46 38.19
C LYS A 8 6.99 -61.81 36.88
N SER A 9 6.82 -60.50 36.97
CA SER A 9 6.40 -59.59 35.91
C SER A 9 7.36 -59.59 34.71
N LEU A 10 6.77 -59.70 33.52
CA LEU A 10 7.34 -59.26 32.25
C LEU A 10 7.30 -57.73 32.22
N THR A 11 8.44 -57.07 32.07
CA THR A 11 8.48 -55.64 31.72
C THR A 11 9.37 -55.48 30.49
N GLY A 12 8.78 -55.69 29.31
CA GLY A 12 9.39 -55.34 28.04
C GLY A 12 9.40 -53.82 27.88
N LEU A 13 10.58 -53.24 27.69
CA LEU A 13 10.77 -51.81 27.45
C LEU A 13 10.33 -51.50 26.00
N LEU A 14 9.07 -51.10 25.83
CA LEU A 14 8.56 -50.60 24.55
C LEU A 14 9.08 -49.17 24.36
N VAL A 15 10.13 -49.01 23.55
CA VAL A 15 10.57 -47.69 23.09
C VAL A 15 9.51 -47.18 22.10
N ALA A 16 8.60 -46.35 22.57
CA ALA A 16 7.64 -45.65 21.73
C ALA A 16 8.40 -44.65 20.85
N ALA A 17 8.62 -45.00 19.59
CA ALA A 17 9.10 -44.07 18.58
C ALA A 17 8.00 -43.01 18.35
N LEU A 18 8.15 -41.84 18.98
CA LEU A 18 7.38 -40.66 18.63
C LEU A 18 7.66 -40.33 17.15
N PRO A 19 6.65 -40.27 16.27
CA PRO A 19 6.88 -39.73 14.95
C PRO A 19 7.26 -38.25 15.12
N LEU A 20 8.49 -37.89 14.75
CA LEU A 20 8.85 -36.50 14.47
C LEU A 20 7.99 -36.07 13.27
N THR A 21 6.80 -35.54 13.52
CA THR A 21 6.14 -34.69 12.54
C THR A 21 7.01 -33.44 12.43
N ALA A 22 7.86 -33.41 11.41
CA ALA A 22 8.47 -32.16 10.96
C ALA A 22 7.30 -31.19 10.70
N ALA A 23 7.17 -30.17 11.56
CA ALA A 23 6.29 -29.06 11.26
C ALA A 23 6.81 -28.46 9.95
N LEU A 24 6.10 -28.69 8.85
CA LEU A 24 6.30 -27.90 7.65
C LEU A 24 6.00 -26.47 8.07
N ALA A 25 7.01 -25.60 8.05
CA ALA A 25 6.79 -24.18 8.24
C ALA A 25 5.82 -23.74 7.13
N ASP A 26 4.60 -23.35 7.51
CA ASP A 26 3.63 -22.82 6.57
C ASP A 26 4.20 -21.52 6.00
N SER A 27 4.52 -21.52 4.71
CA SER A 27 4.97 -20.32 4.02
C SER A 27 3.86 -19.26 4.10
N ILE A 28 4.13 -18.13 4.75
CA ILE A 28 3.16 -17.04 4.86
C ILE A 28 3.11 -16.33 3.52
N THR A 29 1.91 -16.19 2.94
CA THR A 29 1.71 -15.40 1.71
C THR A 29 0.99 -14.11 2.01
N LEU A 30 1.68 -12.97 1.80
CA LEU A 30 1.11 -11.64 1.89
C LEU A 30 0.55 -11.21 0.52
N LYS A 31 -0.63 -10.60 0.53
CA LYS A 31 -1.28 -10.01 -0.66
C LYS A 31 -0.96 -8.52 -0.73
N ALA A 32 -0.19 -8.13 -1.74
CA ALA A 32 0.06 -6.72 -2.04
C ALA A 32 -0.84 -6.26 -3.18
N SER A 33 -1.78 -5.35 -2.93
CA SER A 33 -2.64 -4.77 -3.98
C SER A 33 -2.23 -3.33 -4.28
N HIS A 34 -2.34 -2.89 -5.53
CA HIS A 34 -2.23 -1.48 -5.93
C HIS A 34 -2.88 -1.23 -7.30
N GLN A 35 -3.16 0.03 -7.63
CA GLN A 35 -3.86 0.43 -8.85
C GLN A 35 -2.96 0.64 -10.07
N PHE A 36 -1.66 0.79 -9.87
CA PHE A 36 -0.72 1.11 -10.95
C PHE A 36 -0.55 -0.06 -11.94
N PRO A 37 -0.35 0.20 -13.24
CA PRO A 37 -0.17 -0.84 -14.25
C PRO A 37 1.04 -1.74 -13.94
N GLY A 38 0.82 -3.06 -13.92
CA GLY A 38 1.86 -4.04 -13.65
C GLY A 38 2.65 -4.46 -14.89
N GLY A 39 3.94 -4.71 -14.75
CA GLY A 39 4.79 -5.29 -15.81
C GLY A 39 4.97 -4.40 -17.06
N LYS A 40 4.59 -3.11 -16.96
CA LYS A 40 4.69 -2.11 -18.05
C LYS A 40 5.75 -1.03 -17.79
N GLY A 41 6.66 -1.28 -16.85
CA GLY A 41 7.69 -0.31 -16.46
C GLY A 41 7.20 0.85 -15.59
N ASP A 42 6.01 0.74 -14.99
CA ASP A 42 5.53 1.72 -14.02
C ASP A 42 6.36 1.60 -12.73
N VAL A 43 7.06 2.68 -12.39
CA VAL A 43 7.96 2.69 -11.21
C VAL A 43 7.23 2.37 -9.90
N ARG A 44 5.92 2.62 -9.82
CA ARG A 44 5.14 2.37 -8.59
C ARG A 44 4.78 0.91 -8.39
N ASP A 45 4.59 0.17 -9.49
CA ASP A 45 4.51 -1.30 -9.46
C ASP A 45 5.89 -1.86 -9.10
N GLU A 46 6.93 -1.39 -9.79
CA GLU A 46 8.30 -1.88 -9.61
C GLU A 46 8.81 -1.74 -8.17
N MET A 47 8.43 -0.67 -7.46
CA MET A 47 8.72 -0.52 -6.03
C MET A 47 8.16 -1.68 -5.18
N VAL A 48 6.95 -2.14 -5.46
CA VAL A 48 6.32 -3.26 -4.73
C VAL A 48 6.94 -4.60 -5.16
N GLN A 49 7.19 -4.76 -6.47
CA GLN A 49 7.86 -5.94 -7.01
C GLN A 49 9.27 -6.12 -6.43
N MET A 50 10.00 -5.01 -6.23
CA MET A 50 11.32 -5.04 -5.60
C MET A 50 11.25 -5.62 -4.18
N ILE A 51 10.31 -5.14 -3.36
CA ILE A 51 10.10 -5.69 -2.01
C ILE A 51 9.77 -7.19 -2.09
N ALA A 52 8.90 -7.60 -3.01
CA ALA A 52 8.55 -9.00 -3.19
C ALA A 52 9.76 -9.88 -3.58
N ARG A 53 10.63 -9.40 -4.48
CA ARG A 53 11.84 -10.12 -4.88
C ARG A 53 12.87 -10.21 -3.77
N GLU A 54 13.10 -9.11 -3.03
CA GLU A 54 14.04 -9.11 -1.90
C GLU A 54 13.57 -10.05 -0.78
N VAL A 55 12.26 -10.08 -0.49
CA VAL A 55 11.68 -11.02 0.47
C VAL A 55 11.84 -12.48 0.02
N ALA A 56 11.59 -12.77 -1.25
CA ALA A 56 11.80 -14.11 -1.81
C ALA A 56 13.28 -14.52 -1.75
N ALA A 57 14.19 -13.60 -2.06
CA ALA A 57 15.64 -13.84 -2.00
C ALA A 57 16.15 -14.04 -0.56
N ALA A 58 15.52 -13.38 0.42
CA ALA A 58 15.86 -13.54 1.83
C ALA A 58 15.51 -14.93 2.39
N ASN A 59 14.63 -15.70 1.72
CA ASN A 59 14.25 -17.07 2.09
C ASN A 59 13.79 -17.19 3.57
N VAL A 60 12.90 -16.28 3.97
CA VAL A 60 12.38 -16.15 5.35
C VAL A 60 10.98 -16.76 5.51
N ASP A 61 10.65 -17.79 4.73
CA ASP A 61 9.32 -18.45 4.70
C ASP A 61 8.15 -17.48 4.45
N LEU A 62 8.43 -16.37 3.77
CA LEU A 62 7.48 -15.32 3.40
C LEU A 62 7.45 -15.16 1.89
N THR A 63 6.27 -15.11 1.30
CA THR A 63 6.05 -14.78 -0.11
C THR A 63 5.13 -13.57 -0.21
N ILE A 64 5.45 -12.63 -1.10
CA ILE A 64 4.56 -11.51 -1.41
C ILE A 64 3.97 -11.73 -2.80
N LYS A 65 2.65 -11.89 -2.87
CA LYS A 65 1.91 -11.96 -4.13
C LYS A 65 1.37 -10.57 -4.48
N VAL A 66 1.87 -10.00 -5.58
CA VAL A 66 1.51 -8.66 -6.05
C VAL A 66 0.33 -8.72 -7.02
N PHE A 67 -0.68 -7.87 -6.78
CA PHE A 67 -1.90 -7.71 -7.55
C PHE A 67 -1.96 -6.27 -8.10
N PRO A 68 -1.30 -6.00 -9.24
CA PRO A 68 -1.26 -4.67 -9.83
C PRO A 68 -2.56 -4.34 -10.57
N GLY A 69 -2.67 -3.10 -11.05
CA GLY A 69 -3.77 -2.68 -11.93
C GLY A 69 -5.15 -2.74 -11.28
N ALA A 70 -5.23 -2.68 -9.95
CA ALA A 70 -6.45 -2.84 -9.17
C ALA A 70 -7.17 -4.19 -9.43
N SER A 71 -6.40 -5.24 -9.75
CA SER A 71 -6.93 -6.57 -10.05
C SER A 71 -7.53 -7.31 -8.85
N LEU A 72 -7.14 -6.94 -7.63
CA LEU A 72 -7.68 -7.52 -6.39
C LEU A 72 -8.61 -6.54 -5.64
N VAL A 73 -8.15 -5.31 -5.38
CA VAL A 73 -8.94 -4.27 -4.70
C VAL A 73 -8.87 -2.97 -5.48
N LYS A 74 -10.01 -2.29 -5.63
CA LYS A 74 -10.09 -0.97 -6.26
C LYS A 74 -9.31 0.09 -5.48
N ALA A 75 -8.77 1.07 -6.19
CA ALA A 75 -7.81 2.04 -5.65
C ALA A 75 -8.27 2.75 -4.36
N GLN A 76 -9.54 3.16 -4.29
CA GLN A 76 -10.08 3.90 -3.13
C GLN A 76 -10.46 2.99 -1.96
N ASP A 77 -10.58 1.68 -2.19
CA ASP A 77 -11.00 0.71 -1.16
C ASP A 77 -9.80 0.07 -0.44
N GLN A 78 -8.57 0.31 -0.91
CA GLN A 78 -7.40 -0.42 -0.42
C GLN A 78 -7.06 -0.14 1.04
N TRP A 79 -7.30 1.08 1.55
CA TRP A 79 -7.11 1.38 2.96
C TRP A 79 -8.02 0.50 3.85
N LYS A 80 -9.32 0.46 3.53
CA LYS A 80 -10.28 -0.38 4.26
C LYS A 80 -9.98 -1.87 4.09
N ALA A 81 -9.52 -2.29 2.92
CA ALA A 81 -9.09 -3.65 2.68
C ALA A 81 -7.86 -4.04 3.52
N MET A 82 -6.92 -3.12 3.77
CA MET A 82 -5.85 -3.35 4.75
C MET A 82 -6.39 -3.48 6.17
N GLN A 83 -7.26 -2.56 6.60
CA GLN A 83 -7.82 -2.57 7.96
C GLN A 83 -8.60 -3.85 8.30
N THR A 84 -9.15 -4.52 7.28
CA THR A 84 -9.92 -5.75 7.42
C THR A 84 -9.10 -7.02 7.18
N GLY A 85 -7.81 -6.90 6.80
CA GLY A 85 -6.96 -8.05 6.42
C GLY A 85 -7.30 -8.68 5.07
N GLN A 86 -8.14 -8.03 4.26
CA GLN A 86 -8.41 -8.49 2.88
C GLN A 86 -7.15 -8.39 2.02
N ILE A 87 -6.30 -7.39 2.26
CA ILE A 87 -4.95 -7.27 1.71
C ILE A 87 -3.97 -6.95 2.84
N ASP A 88 -2.71 -7.33 2.66
CA ASP A 88 -1.69 -7.19 3.70
C ASP A 88 -0.77 -5.99 3.42
N MET A 89 -0.65 -5.60 2.15
CA MET A 89 0.23 -4.54 1.70
C MET A 89 -0.41 -3.72 0.58
N THR A 90 -0.05 -2.45 0.46
CA THR A 90 -0.44 -1.61 -0.67
C THR A 90 0.56 -0.49 -0.93
N SER A 91 0.69 -0.12 -2.21
CA SER A 91 1.24 1.16 -2.64
C SER A 91 0.07 2.14 -2.82
N LEU A 92 -0.13 3.01 -1.82
CA LEU A 92 -1.33 3.82 -1.69
C LEU A 92 -1.01 5.32 -1.63
N PRO A 93 -1.55 6.14 -2.55
CA PRO A 93 -1.64 7.58 -2.32
C PRO A 93 -2.47 7.85 -1.06
N LEU A 94 -1.84 8.39 0.00
CA LEU A 94 -2.44 8.43 1.33
C LEU A 94 -3.74 9.24 1.39
N ASP A 95 -3.87 10.28 0.56
CA ASP A 95 -5.08 11.09 0.46
C ASP A 95 -6.32 10.30 -0.02
N TYR A 96 -6.18 9.10 -0.60
CA TYR A 96 -7.34 8.25 -0.89
C TYR A 96 -8.09 7.80 0.38
N ALA A 97 -7.41 7.85 1.53
CA ALA A 97 -8.00 7.56 2.82
C ALA A 97 -8.34 8.85 3.62
N SER A 98 -8.27 10.05 3.03
CA SER A 98 -8.55 11.30 3.75
C SER A 98 -10.01 11.47 4.16
N GLY A 99 -10.95 10.76 3.53
CA GLY A 99 -12.33 10.66 4.00
C GLY A 99 -12.50 9.90 5.32
N ILE A 100 -11.51 9.08 5.71
CA ILE A 100 -11.48 8.33 6.97
C ILE A 100 -10.56 9.02 7.97
N HIS A 101 -9.37 9.45 7.51
CA HIS A 101 -8.38 10.17 8.28
C HIS A 101 -8.10 11.53 7.62
N PRO A 102 -8.85 12.61 7.96
CA PRO A 102 -8.72 13.92 7.30
C PRO A 102 -7.29 14.48 7.24
N GLN A 103 -6.47 14.14 8.23
CA GLN A 103 -5.06 14.52 8.33
C GLN A 103 -4.23 14.04 7.13
N PHE A 104 -4.62 12.93 6.49
CA PHE A 104 -3.91 12.40 5.32
C PHE A 104 -3.96 13.35 4.12
N GLY A 105 -4.98 14.20 4.02
CA GLY A 105 -5.04 15.25 3.01
C GLY A 105 -3.90 16.27 3.13
N ALA A 106 -3.34 16.44 4.34
CA ALA A 106 -2.18 17.31 4.55
C ALA A 106 -0.95 16.86 3.75
N THR A 107 -0.81 15.56 3.47
CA THR A 107 0.33 15.00 2.71
C THR A 107 0.30 15.34 1.22
N LEU A 108 -0.84 15.82 0.72
CA LEU A 108 -1.06 16.16 -0.68
C LEU A 108 -1.44 17.64 -0.86
N MET A 109 -1.04 18.51 0.08
CA MET A 109 -1.26 19.95 -0.08
C MET A 109 -0.42 20.52 -1.22
N PRO A 110 -1.03 21.35 -2.10
CA PRO A 110 -0.28 22.07 -3.13
C PRO A 110 0.88 22.88 -2.55
N GLY A 111 2.07 22.73 -3.13
CA GLY A 111 3.27 23.44 -2.72
C GLY A 111 3.99 22.89 -1.47
N LEU A 112 3.49 21.80 -0.86
CA LEU A 112 4.13 21.18 0.32
C LEU A 112 5.56 20.72 0.01
N VAL A 113 5.74 19.96 -1.06
CA VAL A 113 7.02 19.40 -1.48
C VAL A 113 7.60 20.26 -2.60
N LYS A 114 8.87 20.66 -2.45
CA LYS A 114 9.55 21.58 -3.38
C LYS A 114 10.43 20.84 -4.38
N ASN A 115 11.01 19.72 -3.97
CA ASN A 115 11.87 18.83 -4.75
C ASN A 115 12.10 17.53 -3.96
N HIS A 116 12.75 16.55 -4.57
CA HIS A 116 13.02 15.25 -3.94
C HIS A 116 13.91 15.36 -2.68
N GLU A 117 14.87 16.27 -2.63
CA GLU A 117 15.69 16.49 -1.43
C GLU A 117 14.86 17.07 -0.28
N HIS A 118 13.90 17.94 -0.57
CA HIS A 118 12.93 18.39 0.43
C HIS A 118 12.05 17.23 0.90
N ALA A 119 11.59 16.39 -0.02
CA ALA A 119 10.76 15.23 0.30
C ALA A 119 11.46 14.24 1.25
N LYS A 120 12.77 13.98 1.02
CA LYS A 120 13.59 13.17 1.93
C LYS A 120 13.65 13.75 3.35
N ARG A 121 13.80 15.08 3.48
CA ARG A 121 13.79 15.73 4.80
C ARG A 121 12.41 15.69 5.47
N ILE A 122 11.33 15.78 4.68
CA ILE A 122 9.96 15.65 5.20
C ILE A 122 9.76 14.29 5.85
N ASN A 123 10.33 13.20 5.31
CA ASN A 123 10.16 11.86 5.88
C ASN A 123 10.62 11.74 7.35
N SER A 124 11.60 12.57 7.74
CA SER A 124 12.13 12.65 9.11
C SER A 124 11.55 13.78 9.96
N SER A 125 10.63 14.58 9.40
CA SER A 125 10.06 15.75 10.08
C SER A 125 9.01 15.35 11.13
N PRO A 126 8.75 16.21 12.14
CA PRO A 126 7.65 16.01 13.08
C PRO A 126 6.29 15.83 12.37
N PHE A 127 6.07 16.57 11.28
CA PHE A 127 4.87 16.43 10.45
C PHE A 127 4.67 14.99 9.96
N MET A 128 5.70 14.36 9.40
CA MET A 128 5.56 12.99 8.90
C MET A 128 5.54 11.95 10.03
N GLN A 129 6.15 12.24 11.18
CA GLN A 129 6.03 11.41 12.38
C GLN A 129 4.58 11.36 12.86
N ASP A 130 3.89 12.50 12.91
CA ASP A 130 2.47 12.56 13.28
C ASP A 130 1.59 11.79 12.30
N ILE A 131 1.83 11.95 10.98
CA ILE A 131 1.12 11.18 9.95
C ILE A 131 1.35 9.68 10.12
N LYS A 132 2.60 9.24 10.34
CA LYS A 132 2.93 7.81 10.55
C LYS A 132 2.32 7.26 11.84
N ALA A 133 2.20 8.06 12.89
CA ALA A 133 1.49 7.68 14.11
C ALA A 133 0.00 7.45 13.85
N ILE A 134 -0.65 8.28 13.03
CA ILE A 134 -2.04 8.09 12.62
C ILE A 134 -2.19 6.82 11.75
N ILE A 135 -1.25 6.57 10.84
CA ILE A 135 -1.22 5.32 10.05
C ILE A 135 -1.15 4.10 10.98
N ALA A 136 -0.26 4.14 11.99
CA ALA A 136 -0.12 3.09 12.99
C ALA A 136 -1.39 2.87 13.81
N GLN A 137 -2.03 3.94 14.28
CA GLN A 137 -3.33 3.86 14.96
C GLN A 137 -4.43 3.29 14.06
N GLY A 138 -4.33 3.51 12.74
CA GLY A 138 -5.21 2.94 11.73
C GLY A 138 -4.97 1.45 11.44
N GLY A 139 -3.97 0.83 12.06
CA GLY A 139 -3.67 -0.61 11.92
C GLY A 139 -2.67 -0.94 10.80
N ALA A 140 -1.91 0.04 10.30
CA ALA A 140 -0.92 -0.17 9.24
C ALA A 140 0.46 0.40 9.62
N HIS A 141 1.52 -0.06 8.96
CA HIS A 141 2.86 0.49 9.11
C HIS A 141 3.43 0.92 7.75
N VAL A 142 4.18 2.02 7.75
CA VAL A 142 4.86 2.50 6.53
C VAL A 142 6.15 1.71 6.36
N LEU A 143 6.25 0.94 5.27
CA LEU A 143 7.46 0.20 4.91
C LEU A 143 8.44 1.06 4.11
N ALA A 144 7.92 1.95 3.27
CA ALA A 144 8.71 2.88 2.46
C ALA A 144 7.91 4.15 2.17
N ASP A 145 8.58 5.30 2.25
CA ASP A 145 8.04 6.58 1.80
C ASP A 145 8.27 6.73 0.28
N ALA A 146 7.24 7.09 -0.47
CA ALA A 146 7.30 7.23 -1.93
C ALA A 146 7.00 8.68 -2.36
N TRP A 147 7.96 9.33 -3.01
CA TRP A 147 7.79 10.66 -3.57
C TRP A 147 8.13 10.65 -5.06
N LEU A 148 7.16 11.01 -5.88
CA LEU A 148 7.29 11.03 -7.33
C LEU A 148 7.12 12.46 -7.82
N ALA A 149 7.94 12.85 -8.80
CA ALA A 149 7.73 14.11 -9.50
C ALA A 149 6.32 14.14 -10.12
N GLY A 150 5.59 15.20 -9.81
CA GLY A 150 4.30 15.49 -10.42
C GLY A 150 4.41 16.58 -11.47
N GLY A 151 3.31 16.77 -12.20
CA GLY A 151 3.14 17.86 -13.15
C GLY A 151 1.70 17.93 -13.61
N PHE A 152 1.37 19.01 -14.32
CA PHE A 152 0.08 19.14 -14.99
C PHE A 152 0.24 18.72 -16.46
N ALA A 153 -0.72 17.95 -16.94
CA ALA A 153 -0.83 17.56 -18.34
C ALA A 153 -2.18 18.01 -18.86
N GLY A 154 -2.18 18.58 -20.06
CA GLY A 154 -3.38 18.98 -20.79
C GLY A 154 -3.41 18.28 -22.16
N LYS A 155 -4.61 18.09 -22.71
CA LYS A 155 -4.79 17.55 -24.06
C LYS A 155 -4.47 18.60 -25.13
N ASP A 156 -5.05 19.79 -24.98
CA ASP A 156 -5.10 20.79 -26.07
C ASP A 156 -4.30 22.07 -25.78
N LYS A 157 -4.08 22.41 -24.49
CA LYS A 157 -3.43 23.66 -24.08
C LYS A 157 -2.44 23.45 -22.95
N CYS A 158 -1.36 24.23 -22.98
CA CYS A 158 -0.42 24.35 -21.88
C CYS A 158 -1.07 25.09 -20.69
N ILE A 159 -0.68 24.70 -19.48
CA ILE A 159 -1.11 25.35 -18.23
C ILE A 159 0.15 25.98 -17.63
N LEU A 160 0.35 27.28 -17.84
CA LEU A 160 1.55 28.01 -17.42
C LEU A 160 1.27 28.92 -16.23
N LYS A 161 0.03 29.40 -16.10
CA LYS A 161 -0.44 30.27 -15.02
C LYS A 161 -1.87 29.91 -14.62
N PRO A 162 -2.34 30.32 -13.43
CA PRO A 162 -3.67 29.94 -12.93
C PRO A 162 -4.81 30.28 -13.89
N GLU A 163 -4.74 31.41 -14.60
CA GLU A 163 -5.79 31.85 -15.53
C GLU A 163 -5.99 30.89 -16.71
N ASP A 164 -4.97 30.11 -17.05
CA ASP A 164 -5.07 29.09 -18.11
C ASP A 164 -6.01 27.95 -17.70
N ALA A 165 -6.26 27.77 -16.40
CA ALA A 165 -7.15 26.72 -15.88
C ALA A 165 -8.65 27.06 -16.01
N ALA A 166 -9.00 28.32 -16.23
CA ALA A 166 -10.39 28.76 -16.27
C ALA A 166 -11.20 27.99 -17.32
N GLY A 167 -12.35 27.44 -16.89
CA GLY A 167 -13.24 26.65 -17.74
C GLY A 167 -12.74 25.25 -18.11
N MET A 168 -11.55 24.84 -17.68
CA MET A 168 -11.05 23.48 -17.94
C MET A 168 -11.80 22.45 -17.09
N LYS A 169 -11.98 21.24 -17.64
CA LYS A 169 -12.27 20.04 -16.84
C LYS A 169 -10.94 19.40 -16.45
N VAL A 170 -10.67 19.26 -15.16
CA VAL A 170 -9.38 18.77 -14.66
C VAL A 170 -9.57 17.64 -13.67
N ARG A 171 -8.80 16.57 -13.83
CA ARG A 171 -8.70 15.53 -12.81
C ARG A 171 -7.85 16.01 -11.64
N SER A 172 -8.41 16.01 -10.43
CA SER A 172 -7.67 16.41 -9.22
C SER A 172 -7.02 15.23 -8.50
N ALA A 173 -5.85 15.49 -7.90
CA ALA A 173 -5.22 14.60 -6.94
C ALA A 173 -5.66 14.99 -5.52
N GLY A 174 -6.92 14.73 -5.18
CA GLY A 174 -7.43 14.97 -3.84
C GLY A 174 -8.21 16.27 -3.62
N ALA A 175 -8.72 16.42 -2.40
CA ALA A 175 -9.59 17.55 -2.03
C ALA A 175 -8.85 18.89 -2.03
N THR A 176 -7.62 18.95 -1.51
CA THR A 176 -6.87 20.22 -1.48
C THR A 176 -6.43 20.67 -2.87
N PHE A 177 -5.99 19.75 -3.74
CA PHE A 177 -5.77 20.08 -5.15
C PHE A 177 -7.07 20.49 -5.85
N ALA A 178 -8.23 19.91 -5.46
CA ALA A 178 -9.50 20.28 -6.06
C ALA A 178 -9.86 21.73 -5.73
N GLN A 179 -9.59 22.17 -4.49
CA GLN A 179 -9.74 23.57 -4.09
C GLN A 179 -8.82 24.50 -4.86
N MET A 180 -7.55 24.12 -5.07
CA MET A 180 -6.61 24.88 -5.90
C MET A 180 -7.14 25.04 -7.34
N TRP A 181 -7.63 23.97 -7.96
CA TRP A 181 -8.20 23.99 -9.31
C TRP A 181 -9.47 24.84 -9.39
N ALA A 182 -10.39 24.68 -8.44
CA ALA A 182 -11.62 25.46 -8.38
C ALA A 182 -11.33 26.96 -8.18
N GLY A 183 -10.34 27.30 -7.34
CA GLY A 183 -9.87 28.68 -7.16
C GLY A 183 -9.28 29.30 -8.44
N ALA A 184 -8.78 28.47 -9.35
CA ALA A 184 -8.31 28.87 -10.68
C ALA A 184 -9.42 28.83 -11.76
N GLY A 185 -10.69 28.60 -11.37
CA GLY A 185 -11.83 28.59 -12.28
C GLY A 185 -12.01 27.29 -13.08
N ALA A 186 -11.33 26.20 -12.73
CA ALA A 186 -11.53 24.90 -13.35
C ALA A 186 -12.68 24.11 -12.71
N SER A 187 -13.31 23.24 -13.50
CA SER A 187 -14.24 22.21 -13.02
C SER A 187 -13.48 20.93 -12.70
N VAL A 188 -13.65 20.40 -11.49
CA VAL A 188 -12.92 19.22 -11.03
C VAL A 188 -13.68 17.93 -11.34
N VAL A 189 -12.96 16.95 -11.89
CA VAL A 189 -13.40 15.56 -12.02
C VAL A 189 -12.61 14.72 -11.02
N SER A 190 -13.31 13.88 -10.25
CA SER A 190 -12.69 12.99 -9.28
C SER A 190 -12.73 11.55 -9.78
N ILE A 191 -11.58 11.04 -10.20
CA ILE A 191 -11.38 9.64 -10.58
C ILE A 191 -10.04 9.10 -10.02
N PRO A 192 -9.95 7.78 -9.76
CA PRO A 192 -8.71 7.10 -9.42
C PRO A 192 -7.59 7.32 -10.45
N SER A 193 -6.33 7.26 -9.99
CA SER A 193 -5.15 7.55 -10.83
C SER A 193 -5.00 6.59 -12.02
N ASN A 194 -5.44 5.35 -11.87
CA ASN A 194 -5.41 4.34 -12.93
C ASN A 194 -6.45 4.58 -14.03
N GLU A 195 -7.46 5.43 -13.79
CA GLU A 195 -8.50 5.76 -14.78
C GLU A 195 -8.14 7.01 -15.62
N VAL A 196 -7.11 7.75 -15.21
CA VAL A 196 -6.70 9.01 -15.86
C VAL A 196 -6.34 8.81 -17.33
N TYR A 197 -5.64 7.73 -17.68
CA TYR A 197 -5.27 7.45 -19.07
C TYR A 197 -6.51 7.33 -19.97
N ASN A 198 -7.47 6.50 -19.55
CA ASN A 198 -8.71 6.28 -20.30
C ASN A 198 -9.56 7.56 -20.38
N ALA A 199 -9.67 8.31 -19.28
CA ALA A 199 -10.38 9.58 -19.26
C ALA A 199 -9.77 10.59 -20.24
N MET A 200 -8.44 10.75 -20.23
CA MET A 200 -7.74 11.64 -21.16
C MET A 200 -7.91 11.22 -22.63
N GLN A 201 -7.96 9.91 -22.90
CA GLN A 201 -8.17 9.38 -24.25
C GLN A 201 -9.58 9.67 -24.78
N GLN A 202 -10.58 9.67 -23.91
CA GLN A 202 -12.00 9.86 -24.27
C GLN A 202 -12.40 11.35 -24.37
N GLY A 203 -11.61 12.26 -23.77
CA GLY A 203 -11.91 13.71 -23.73
C GLY A 203 -12.84 14.09 -22.59
#